data_AF-A0AAE1F0Q3-F1
#
_entry.id   AF-A0AAE1F0Q3-F1
#
_cell.length_a   1.000
_cell.length_b   1.000
_cell.length_c   1.000
_cell.angle_alpha   90.00
_cell.angle_beta   90.00
_cell.angle_gamma   90.00
#
_symmetry.space_group_name_H-M   'P 1'
#
loop_
_entity.id
_entity.type
_entity.pdbx_description
1 polymer ?
#
loop_
_entity_poly.entity_id
_entity_poly.type
_entity_poly.pdbx_seq_one_letter_code
_entity_poly.pdbx_strand_id
1 'polypeptide(L)'
;MACLTYEEFVTGCRVLLQVSKELGDSWVMCHSASDSSTIYLSKTQCFKADLSTSISELTAEKSESPDEIDKLIEDFTQEPEPPDPSSVSNSTPGYIITYEYHIVYSLSHSVPALYFNAWYASGKLLTLKEVWERVSNQFCEQIADNKWNSLTQTEHPVLGRPFFQLHPCRTAELMSNVCCESEQTPKDVKKYLISWLSMFGPVVGLEVPITYYNK
;
A
#
# COMPACT_ATOMS: atom_id res chain seq x y z
N MET A 1 -15.94 -9.83 -19.08
CA MET A 1 -15.26 -8.96 -18.10
C MET A 1 -14.91 -9.76 -16.86
N ALA A 2 -13.72 -9.57 -16.29
CA ALA A 2 -13.25 -10.27 -15.09
C ALA A 2 -13.83 -9.65 -13.81
N CYS A 3 -15.16 -9.66 -13.69
CA CYS A 3 -15.92 -9.22 -12.52
C CYS A 3 -16.26 -10.42 -11.62
N LEU A 4 -16.58 -10.13 -10.36
CA LEU A 4 -17.14 -11.07 -9.39
C LEU A 4 -18.55 -10.61 -9.00
N THR A 5 -19.45 -11.56 -8.81
CA THR A 5 -20.69 -11.35 -8.05
C THR A 5 -20.37 -11.19 -6.56
N TYR A 6 -21.33 -10.67 -5.80
CA TYR A 6 -21.18 -10.54 -4.35
C TYR A 6 -21.00 -11.91 -3.67
N GLU A 7 -21.75 -12.93 -4.10
CA GLU A 7 -21.65 -14.28 -3.54
C GLU A 7 -20.29 -14.93 -3.82
N GLU A 8 -19.75 -14.74 -5.03
CA GLU A 8 -18.39 -15.15 -5.36
C GLU A 8 -17.39 -14.42 -4.47
N PHE A 9 -17.48 -13.09 -4.34
CA PHE A 9 -16.61 -12.32 -3.45
C PHE A 9 -16.63 -12.85 -2.02
N VAL A 10 -17.82 -13.06 -1.44
CA VAL A 10 -17.98 -13.59 -0.08
C VAL A 10 -17.35 -14.98 0.06
N THR A 11 -17.55 -15.86 -0.93
CA THR A 11 -16.94 -17.19 -0.96
C THR A 11 -15.42 -17.08 -1.00
N GLY A 12 -14.88 -16.22 -1.85
CA GLY A 12 -13.46 -15.95 -1.94
C GLY A 12 -12.87 -15.41 -0.63
N CYS A 13 -13.57 -14.49 0.06
CA CYS A 13 -13.14 -13.99 1.35
C CYS A 13 -13.01 -15.09 2.41
N ARG A 14 -13.94 -16.06 2.43
CA ARG A 14 -13.86 -17.22 3.34
C ARG A 14 -12.66 -18.10 3.02
N VAL A 15 -12.40 -18.35 1.75
CA VAL A 15 -11.23 -19.15 1.32
C VAL A 15 -9.93 -18.44 1.66
N LEU A 16 -9.83 -17.14 1.38
CA LEU A 16 -8.66 -16.33 1.73
C LEU A 16 -8.42 -16.35 3.25
N LEU A 17 -9.47 -16.21 4.05
CA LEU A 17 -9.38 -16.28 5.51
C LEU A 17 -8.88 -17.66 5.99
N GLN A 18 -9.33 -18.75 5.35
CA GLN A 18 -8.86 -20.10 5.66
C GLN A 18 -7.36 -20.24 5.37
N VAL A 19 -6.92 -19.80 4.19
CA VAL A 19 -5.49 -19.81 3.81
C VAL A 19 -4.67 -18.92 4.76
N SER A 20 -5.18 -17.74 5.12
CA SER A 20 -4.55 -16.85 6.09
C SER A 20 -4.30 -17.55 7.42
N LYS A 21 -5.29 -18.29 7.95
CA LYS A 21 -5.14 -19.05 9.20
C LYS A 21 -4.08 -20.14 9.10
N GLU A 22 -4.04 -20.87 7.99
CA GLU A 22 -3.05 -21.92 7.76
C GLU A 22 -1.62 -21.38 7.65
N LEU A 23 -1.47 -20.14 7.18
CA LEU A 23 -0.20 -19.45 7.07
C LEU A 23 0.19 -18.67 8.33
N GLY A 24 -0.69 -18.59 9.33
CA GLY A 24 -0.48 -17.75 10.51
C GLY A 24 -0.55 -16.25 10.22
N ASP A 25 -1.22 -15.86 9.13
CA ASP A 25 -1.43 -14.47 8.74
C ASP A 25 -2.67 -13.86 9.43
N SER A 26 -2.76 -12.53 9.49
CA SER A 26 -3.64 -11.80 10.40
C SER A 26 -4.94 -11.27 9.79
N TRP A 27 -5.40 -11.81 8.66
CA TRP A 27 -6.70 -11.41 8.12
C TRP A 27 -7.85 -11.80 9.04
N VAL A 28 -8.82 -10.91 9.19
CA VAL A 28 -10.06 -11.14 9.92
C VAL A 28 -11.26 -10.77 9.05
N MET A 29 -12.39 -11.46 9.25
CA MET A 29 -13.66 -11.11 8.61
C MET A 29 -14.48 -10.25 9.54
N CYS A 30 -14.92 -9.10 9.02
CA CYS A 30 -15.73 -8.13 9.73
C CYS A 30 -17.10 -7.99 9.05
N HIS A 31 -18.08 -7.56 9.83
CA HIS A 31 -19.46 -7.31 9.38
C HIS A 31 -19.79 -5.84 9.55
N SER A 32 -20.63 -5.30 8.65
CA SER A 32 -21.22 -3.99 8.86
C SER A 32 -22.07 -3.98 10.12
N ALA A 33 -21.98 -2.90 10.90
CA ALA A 33 -22.83 -2.71 12.07
C ALA A 33 -24.31 -2.54 11.70
N SER A 34 -24.57 -1.97 10.51
CA SER A 34 -25.92 -1.69 10.02
C SER A 34 -26.55 -2.86 9.28
N ASP A 35 -25.73 -3.76 8.71
CA ASP A 35 -26.17 -4.89 7.90
C ASP A 35 -25.19 -6.06 8.00
N SER A 36 -25.55 -7.08 8.78
CA SER A 36 -24.70 -8.25 8.99
C SER A 36 -24.40 -9.04 7.71
N SER A 37 -25.20 -8.87 6.65
CA SER A 37 -24.95 -9.51 5.36
C SER A 37 -23.76 -8.88 4.62
N THR A 38 -23.51 -7.59 4.85
CA THR A 38 -22.38 -6.87 4.29
C THR A 38 -21.10 -7.18 5.07
N ILE A 39 -20.16 -7.86 4.41
CA ILE A 39 -18.84 -8.20 4.97
C ILE A 39 -17.70 -7.40 4.36
N TYR A 40 -16.58 -7.34 5.06
CA TYR A 40 -15.26 -6.97 4.53
C TYR A 40 -14.15 -7.75 5.25
N LEU A 41 -12.97 -7.85 4.64
CA LEU A 41 -11.79 -8.38 5.33
C LEU A 41 -10.96 -7.23 5.86
N SER A 42 -10.37 -7.40 7.05
CA SER A 42 -9.46 -6.44 7.66
C SER A 42 -8.13 -7.09 8.01
N LYS A 43 -7.04 -6.35 7.89
CA LYS A 43 -5.70 -6.75 8.29
C LYS A 43 -4.92 -5.56 8.81
N THR A 44 -4.16 -5.78 9.88
CA THR A 44 -3.23 -4.79 10.43
C THR A 44 -1.80 -5.27 10.29
N GLN A 45 -0.89 -4.42 9.81
CA GLN A 45 0.55 -4.70 9.69
C GLN A 45 1.37 -3.52 10.21
N CYS A 46 2.51 -3.82 10.83
CA CYS A 46 3.45 -2.81 11.33
C CYS A 46 4.78 -2.92 10.58
N PHE A 47 5.29 -1.79 10.10
CA PHE A 47 6.57 -1.70 9.41
C PHE A 47 7.52 -0.80 10.20
N LYS A 48 8.80 -1.18 10.24
CA LYS A 48 9.88 -0.29 10.67
C LYS A 48 10.37 0.45 9.44
N ALA A 49 10.34 1.77 9.49
CA ALA A 49 10.84 2.62 8.41
C ALA A 49 12.09 3.37 8.88
N ASP A 50 13.13 3.33 8.05
CA ASP A 50 14.40 4.01 8.31
C ASP A 50 14.33 5.46 7.81
N LEU A 51 14.82 6.40 8.62
CA LEU A 51 14.73 7.84 8.36
C LEU A 51 15.68 8.33 7.24
N SER A 52 16.59 7.49 6.74
CA SER A 52 17.59 7.89 5.74
C SER A 52 17.00 8.24 4.36
N THR A 53 15.79 7.78 4.04
CA THR A 53 15.17 8.04 2.73
C THR A 53 14.51 9.41 2.65
N SER A 54 14.04 9.98 3.78
CA SER A 54 13.24 11.21 3.77
C SER A 54 14.05 12.51 3.95
N ILE A 55 15.30 12.43 4.41
CA ILE A 55 16.12 13.64 4.66
C ILE A 55 16.87 14.11 3.40
N SER A 56 17.17 13.21 2.46
CA SER A 56 17.94 13.49 1.25
C SER A 56 17.29 14.53 0.32
N GLU A 57 15.97 14.69 0.39
CA GLU A 57 15.21 15.58 -0.51
C GLU A 57 14.91 16.96 0.09
N LEU A 58 15.00 17.12 1.42
CA LEU A 58 14.75 18.41 2.09
C LEU A 58 15.91 19.41 1.95
N THR A 59 17.08 18.96 1.46
CA THR A 59 18.23 19.82 1.15
C THR A 59 18.27 20.28 -0.31
N ALA A 60 17.35 19.83 -1.17
CA ALA A 60 17.41 20.09 -2.61
C ALA A 60 16.55 21.28 -3.10
N GLU A 61 15.75 21.91 -2.23
CA GLU A 61 14.89 23.03 -2.63
C GLU A 61 15.24 24.34 -1.91
N LYS A 62 16.25 25.02 -2.44
CA LYS A 62 16.26 26.48 -2.47
C LYS A 62 16.88 26.96 -3.79
N SER A 63 15.99 27.42 -4.67
CA SER A 63 16.24 28.09 -5.93
C SER A 63 17.00 29.42 -5.77
N GLU A 64 17.93 29.73 -6.67
CA GLU A 64 18.00 30.97 -7.45
C GLU A 64 19.14 30.94 -8.49
N SER A 65 19.05 31.82 -9.47
CA SER A 65 19.59 31.83 -10.85
C SER A 65 21.12 31.76 -11.07
N PRO A 66 21.57 31.39 -12.29
CA PRO A 66 22.98 31.31 -12.67
C PRO A 66 23.48 32.68 -13.15
N ASP A 67 24.32 33.34 -12.36
CA ASP A 67 25.41 34.24 -12.81
C ASP A 67 26.06 34.85 -11.55
N GLU A 68 27.39 34.86 -11.51
CA GLU A 68 28.26 35.51 -10.49
C GLU A 68 28.46 34.84 -9.11
N ILE A 69 29.12 33.67 -9.03
CA ILE A 69 29.94 33.30 -7.84
C ILE A 69 31.26 32.64 -8.28
N ASP A 70 31.95 33.32 -9.20
CA ASP A 70 33.35 33.05 -9.52
C ASP A 70 34.22 34.00 -8.67
N LYS A 71 34.24 33.75 -7.34
CA LYS A 71 35.19 34.32 -6.36
C LYS A 71 34.83 33.81 -4.95
N LEU A 72 35.85 33.35 -4.23
CA LEU A 72 35.86 32.89 -2.82
C LEU A 72 35.74 31.37 -2.58
N ILE A 73 36.31 30.55 -3.47
CA ILE A 73 36.89 29.25 -3.07
C ILE A 73 38.40 29.48 -2.86
N GLU A 74 38.75 30.20 -1.81
CA GLU A 74 40.08 30.13 -1.20
C GLU A 74 39.90 30.26 0.31
N ASP A 75 40.41 29.25 1.02
CA ASP A 75 40.59 29.12 2.47
C ASP A 75 39.63 28.18 3.21
N PHE A 76 40.21 27.38 4.12
CA PHE A 76 39.68 26.24 4.89
C PHE A 76 39.82 24.82 4.28
N THR A 77 41.06 24.43 3.96
CA THR A 77 41.49 23.04 4.21
C THR A 77 41.65 22.82 5.72
N GLN A 78 40.65 22.20 6.35
CA GLN A 78 40.77 21.69 7.72
C GLN A 78 41.07 20.19 7.66
N GLU A 79 42.17 19.77 8.30
CA GLU A 79 42.52 18.36 8.47
C GLU A 79 41.40 17.61 9.22
N PRO A 80 41.16 16.32 8.92
CA PRO A 80 40.16 15.54 9.64
C PRO A 80 40.62 15.27 11.08
N GLU A 81 39.92 15.86 12.05
CA GLU A 81 40.03 15.55 13.47
C GLU A 81 39.71 14.07 13.75
N PRO A 82 40.39 13.41 14.71
CA PRO A 82 40.10 12.04 15.07
C PRO A 82 38.69 11.91 15.69
N PRO A 83 37.98 10.78 15.47
CA PRO A 83 36.62 10.61 15.96
C PRO A 83 36.57 10.62 17.50
N ASP A 84 35.70 11.47 18.06
CA ASP A 84 35.42 11.52 19.50
C ASP A 84 34.87 10.17 19.98
N PRO A 85 35.54 9.47 20.93
CA PRO A 85 35.07 8.19 21.47
C PRO A 85 33.77 8.31 22.29
N SER A 86 33.27 9.53 22.53
CA SER A 86 31.97 9.80 23.18
C SER A 86 30.83 10.04 22.19
N SER A 87 31.09 10.00 20.88
CA SER A 87 30.03 10.10 19.88
C SER A 87 29.16 8.84 19.90
N VAL A 88 27.97 8.97 20.47
CA VAL A 88 26.89 7.98 20.30
C VAL A 88 26.64 7.91 18.80
N SER A 89 26.87 6.75 18.18
CA SER A 89 26.53 6.52 16.78
C SER A 89 25.09 6.98 16.57
N ASN A 90 24.89 7.99 15.72
CA ASN A 90 23.55 8.43 15.31
C ASN A 90 22.88 7.29 14.52
N SER A 91 22.39 6.27 15.22
CA SER A 91 21.39 5.37 14.66
C SER A 91 20.17 6.23 14.44
N THR A 92 19.88 6.55 13.18
CA THR A 92 18.67 7.25 12.78
C THR A 92 17.48 6.56 13.46
N PRO A 93 16.68 7.25 14.30
CA PRO A 93 15.60 6.58 15.00
C PRO A 93 14.60 6.06 13.99
N GLY A 94 14.58 4.74 13.78
CA GLY A 94 13.58 4.09 12.96
C GLY A 94 12.21 4.32 13.58
N TYR A 95 11.23 4.69 12.76
CA TYR A 95 9.85 4.90 13.21
C TYR A 95 8.98 3.71 12.81
N ILE A 96 8.01 3.38 13.66
CA ILE A 96 7.04 2.32 13.40
C ILE A 96 5.81 2.95 12.75
N ILE A 97 5.40 2.41 11.60
CA ILE A 97 4.14 2.74 10.94
C ILE A 97 3.22 1.54 11.03
N THR A 98 1.97 1.76 11.40
CA THR A 98 0.91 0.76 11.36
C THR A 98 0.00 1.03 10.17
N TYR A 99 -0.29 0.00 9.39
CA TYR A 99 -1.27 0.03 8.30
C TYR A 99 -2.49 -0.80 8.70
N GLU A 100 -3.67 -0.29 8.39
CA GLU A 100 -4.96 -0.98 8.45
C GLU A 100 -5.47 -1.11 7.02
N TYR A 101 -5.59 -2.34 6.52
CA TYR A 101 -6.06 -2.65 5.17
C TYR A 101 -7.42 -3.30 5.23
N HIS A 102 -8.36 -2.82 4.42
CA HIS A 102 -9.68 -3.40 4.24
C HIS A 102 -9.92 -3.82 2.79
N ILE A 103 -10.37 -5.06 2.58
CA ILE A 103 -10.85 -5.54 1.28
C ILE A 103 -12.38 -5.50 1.31
N VAL A 104 -12.97 -4.67 0.45
CA VAL A 104 -14.41 -4.45 0.38
C VAL A 104 -14.92 -4.72 -1.03
N TYR A 105 -16.16 -5.17 -1.18
CA TYR A 105 -16.78 -5.33 -2.49
C TYR A 105 -17.30 -3.99 -3.03
N SER A 106 -16.92 -3.66 -4.27
CA SER A 106 -17.44 -2.50 -4.99
C SER A 106 -18.66 -2.91 -5.82
N LEU A 107 -19.87 -2.56 -5.38
CA LEU A 107 -21.12 -2.85 -6.10
C LEU A 107 -21.14 -2.22 -7.51
N SER A 108 -20.65 -1.00 -7.66
CA SER A 108 -20.67 -0.28 -8.94
C SER A 108 -19.74 -0.87 -10.00
N HIS A 109 -18.68 -1.57 -9.57
CA HIS A 109 -17.66 -2.11 -10.47
C HIS A 109 -17.62 -3.64 -10.49
N SER A 110 -18.39 -4.29 -9.61
CA SER A 110 -18.45 -5.74 -9.44
C SER A 110 -17.07 -6.38 -9.27
N VAL A 111 -16.24 -5.79 -8.41
CA VAL A 111 -14.85 -6.20 -8.14
C VAL A 111 -14.48 -5.90 -6.68
N PRO A 112 -13.48 -6.59 -6.10
CA PRO A 112 -12.88 -6.18 -4.84
C PRO A 112 -12.19 -4.80 -4.96
N ALA A 113 -12.24 -4.04 -3.88
CA ALA A 113 -11.58 -2.75 -3.72
C ALA A 113 -10.75 -2.74 -2.43
N LEU A 114 -9.54 -2.19 -2.51
CA LEU A 114 -8.61 -2.10 -1.40
C LEU A 114 -8.68 -0.70 -0.79
N TYR A 115 -9.04 -0.67 0.49
CA TYR A 115 -9.01 0.52 1.32
C TYR A 115 -7.89 0.39 2.34
N PHE A 116 -7.29 1.51 2.74
CA PHE A 116 -6.33 1.50 3.83
C PHE A 116 -6.21 2.84 4.55
N ASN A 117 -5.70 2.77 5.77
CA ASN A 117 -5.14 3.90 6.49
C ASN A 117 -3.77 3.50 7.03
N ALA A 118 -2.91 4.48 7.25
CA ALA A 118 -1.62 4.26 7.89
C ALA A 118 -1.35 5.37 8.90
N TRP A 119 -0.68 5.05 10.00
CA TRP A 119 -0.31 6.02 11.01
C TRP A 119 1.04 5.69 11.66
N TYR A 120 1.73 6.74 12.08
CA TYR A 120 2.93 6.63 12.90
C TYR A 120 2.58 6.13 14.31
N ALA A 121 3.57 5.62 15.05
CA ALA A 121 3.42 5.26 16.46
C ALA A 121 2.90 6.41 17.35
N SER A 122 3.08 7.67 16.91
CA SER A 122 2.50 8.86 17.58
C SER A 122 0.99 9.01 17.38
N GLY A 123 0.36 8.19 16.53
CA GLY A 123 -1.05 8.27 16.14
C GLY A 123 -1.34 9.23 14.98
N LYS A 124 -0.33 9.97 14.47
CA LYS A 124 -0.50 10.82 13.29
C LYS A 124 -0.76 9.95 12.06
N LEU A 125 -1.86 10.18 11.36
CA LEU A 125 -2.13 9.56 10.06
C LEU A 125 -1.09 9.99 9.02
N LEU A 126 -0.70 9.06 8.16
CA LEU A 126 0.08 9.37 6.97
C LEU A 126 -0.79 10.13 5.98
N THR A 127 -0.22 11.17 5.42
CA THR A 127 -0.78 11.90 4.28
C THR A 127 -0.63 11.08 3.00
N LEU A 128 -1.43 11.40 1.98
CA LEU A 128 -1.32 10.77 0.66
C LEU A 128 0.11 10.88 0.09
N LYS A 129 0.78 12.02 0.30
CA LYS A 129 2.17 12.24 -0.12
C LYS A 129 3.13 11.26 0.57
N GLU A 130 3.02 11.14 1.90
CA GLU A 130 3.84 10.22 2.69
C GLU A 130 3.61 8.76 2.29
N VAL A 131 2.38 8.37 1.96
CA VAL A 131 2.10 7.01 1.45
C VAL A 131 2.84 6.78 0.13
N TRP A 132 2.80 7.73 -0.80
CA TRP A 132 3.44 7.60 -2.12
C TRP A 132 4.95 7.51 -2.06
N GLU A 133 5.60 8.31 -1.21
CA GLU A 133 7.06 8.27 -0.99
C GLU A 133 7.55 6.89 -0.54
N ARG A 134 6.64 6.02 -0.05
CA ARG A 134 6.95 4.67 0.46
C ARG A 134 6.59 3.56 -0.51
N VAL A 135 5.85 3.86 -1.59
CA VAL A 135 5.58 2.87 -2.64
C VAL A 135 6.87 2.68 -3.44
N SER A 136 7.39 1.46 -3.49
CA SER A 136 8.65 1.15 -4.20
C SER A 136 8.68 1.77 -5.60
N ASN A 137 9.83 2.37 -5.95
CA ASN A 137 10.06 3.02 -7.24
C ASN A 137 9.73 2.12 -8.45
N GLN A 138 9.89 0.80 -8.30
CA GLN A 138 9.59 -0.18 -9.36
C GLN A 138 8.09 -0.31 -9.65
N PHE A 139 7.24 -0.20 -8.62
CA PHE A 139 5.80 -0.09 -8.81
C PHE A 139 5.41 1.32 -9.26
N CYS A 140 6.14 2.34 -8.79
CA CYS A 140 5.95 3.70 -9.23
C CYS A 140 6.14 3.86 -10.74
N GLU A 141 7.09 3.26 -11.45
CA GLU A 141 7.23 3.53 -12.89
C GLU A 141 6.01 3.07 -13.72
N GLN A 142 5.44 1.90 -13.43
CA GLN A 142 4.25 1.39 -14.13
C GLN A 142 2.94 2.06 -13.68
N ILE A 143 2.92 2.59 -12.45
CA ILE A 143 1.75 3.24 -11.85
C ILE A 143 1.83 4.78 -11.98
N ALA A 144 3.01 5.36 -12.24
CA ALA A 144 3.29 6.80 -12.27
C ALA A 144 2.66 7.51 -13.45
N ASP A 145 2.56 6.86 -14.61
CA ASP A 145 1.79 7.42 -15.73
C ASP A 145 0.29 7.59 -15.37
N ASN A 146 -0.18 6.91 -14.32
CA ASN A 146 -1.56 6.96 -13.79
C ASN A 146 -1.64 7.46 -12.32
N LYS A 147 -0.54 8.03 -11.77
CA LYS A 147 -0.28 8.29 -10.33
C LYS A 147 -1.46 8.91 -9.58
N TRP A 148 -2.16 9.85 -10.21
CA TRP A 148 -3.17 10.68 -9.56
C TRP A 148 -4.58 10.12 -9.64
N ASN A 149 -4.88 9.22 -10.58
CA ASN A 149 -6.26 8.86 -10.90
C ASN A 149 -6.75 7.59 -10.18
N SER A 150 -5.83 6.81 -9.61
CA SER A 150 -6.20 5.54 -8.95
C SER A 150 -6.22 5.64 -7.43
N LEU A 151 -5.31 6.38 -6.78
CA LEU A 151 -5.34 6.50 -5.32
C LEU A 151 -6.08 7.77 -4.89
N THR A 152 -7.18 7.61 -4.16
CA THR A 152 -7.99 8.73 -3.66
C THR A 152 -8.32 8.55 -2.18
N GLN A 153 -8.75 9.63 -1.51
CA GLN A 153 -9.36 9.55 -0.19
C GLN A 153 -10.87 9.60 -0.35
N THR A 154 -11.56 8.61 0.22
CA THR A 154 -13.02 8.51 0.18
C THR A 154 -13.56 7.98 1.50
N GLU A 155 -14.87 7.98 1.64
CA GLU A 155 -15.54 7.37 2.78
C GLU A 155 -15.55 5.84 2.64
N HIS A 156 -15.19 5.13 3.71
CA HIS A 156 -15.27 3.68 3.75
C HIS A 156 -16.74 3.23 3.71
N PRO A 157 -17.18 2.45 2.71
CA PRO A 157 -18.60 2.20 2.44
C PRO A 157 -19.32 1.46 3.58
N VAL A 158 -18.57 0.74 4.43
CA VAL A 158 -19.11 0.03 5.59
C VAL A 158 -18.96 0.81 6.90
N LEU A 159 -17.95 1.67 7.02
CA LEU A 159 -17.58 2.29 8.31
C LEU A 159 -17.93 3.78 8.39
N GLY A 160 -18.25 4.42 7.26
CA GLY A 160 -18.64 5.83 7.22
C GLY A 160 -17.54 6.80 7.65
N ARG A 161 -16.26 6.42 7.49
CA ARG A 161 -15.10 7.24 7.89
C ARG A 161 -14.03 7.27 6.80
N PRO A 162 -13.17 8.30 6.77
CA PRO A 162 -12.20 8.46 5.69
C PRO A 162 -11.15 7.34 5.63
N PHE A 163 -10.92 6.82 4.43
CA PHE A 163 -9.88 5.86 4.08
C PHE A 163 -9.26 6.26 2.74
N PHE A 164 -8.01 5.88 2.52
CA PHE A 164 -7.46 5.84 1.18
C PHE A 164 -8.01 4.64 0.42
N GLN A 165 -8.24 4.78 -0.88
CA GLN A 165 -8.78 3.74 -1.75
C GLN A 165 -7.99 3.68 -3.06
N LEU A 166 -7.59 2.48 -3.46
CA LEU A 166 -7.24 2.19 -4.85
C LEU A 166 -8.52 2.03 -5.67
N HIS A 167 -8.74 2.95 -6.61
CA HIS A 167 -9.96 3.09 -7.36
C HIS A 167 -10.18 1.86 -8.25
N PRO A 168 -11.35 1.19 -8.14
CA PRO A 168 -11.57 -0.11 -8.77
C PRO A 168 -11.87 -0.06 -10.28
N CYS A 169 -11.91 1.12 -10.91
CA CYS A 169 -12.37 1.29 -12.31
C CYS A 169 -11.61 0.43 -13.32
N ARG A 170 -10.31 0.23 -13.12
CA ARG A 170 -9.46 -0.57 -14.01
C ARG A 170 -9.23 -1.99 -13.50
N THR A 171 -9.80 -2.37 -12.35
CA THR A 171 -9.58 -3.69 -11.77
C THR A 171 -10.10 -4.80 -12.67
N ALA A 172 -11.29 -4.67 -13.24
CA ALA A 172 -11.86 -5.69 -14.13
C ALA A 172 -11.06 -5.84 -15.45
N GLU A 173 -10.51 -4.73 -15.96
CA GLU A 173 -9.62 -4.73 -17.14
C GLU A 173 -8.32 -5.46 -16.82
N LEU A 174 -7.62 -5.08 -15.74
CA LEU A 174 -6.36 -5.69 -15.35
C LEU A 174 -6.51 -7.17 -15.00
N MET A 175 -7.56 -7.53 -14.26
CA MET A 175 -7.83 -8.93 -13.89
C MET A 175 -8.20 -9.80 -15.09
N SER A 176 -8.68 -9.22 -16.20
CA SER A 176 -8.99 -10.00 -17.40
C SER A 176 -7.76 -10.61 -18.05
N ASN A 177 -6.60 -9.96 -17.93
CA ASN A 177 -5.32 -10.49 -18.45
C ASN A 177 -4.74 -11.59 -17.56
N VAL A 178 -5.11 -11.62 -16.28
CA VAL A 178 -4.58 -12.56 -15.29
C VAL A 178 -5.44 -13.81 -15.17
N CYS A 179 -6.76 -13.64 -15.21
CA CYS A 179 -7.74 -14.71 -15.06
C CYS A 179 -8.27 -15.23 -16.40
N CYS A 180 -7.42 -15.31 -17.44
CA CYS A 180 -7.74 -15.89 -18.75
C CYS A 180 -8.18 -17.36 -18.61
N GLU A 181 -9.42 -17.58 -18.23
CA GLU A 181 -10.11 -18.87 -18.26
C GLU A 181 -11.17 -18.80 -19.35
N SER A 182 -11.26 -19.87 -20.15
CA SER A 182 -12.28 -19.98 -21.19
C SER A 182 -13.67 -19.90 -20.56
N GLU A 183 -14.66 -19.39 -21.30
CA GLU A 183 -16.04 -19.19 -20.80
C GLU A 183 -16.75 -20.47 -20.30
N GLN A 184 -16.10 -21.63 -20.39
CA GLN A 184 -16.65 -22.95 -20.12
C GLN A 184 -16.22 -23.54 -18.77
N THR A 185 -15.30 -22.91 -18.03
CA THR A 185 -14.91 -23.35 -16.68
C THR A 185 -15.44 -22.41 -15.61
N PRO A 186 -15.93 -22.92 -14.46
CA PRO A 186 -16.28 -22.09 -13.31
C PRO A 186 -15.07 -21.23 -12.91
N LYS A 187 -15.29 -19.94 -12.66
CA LYS A 187 -14.22 -19.04 -12.22
C LYS A 187 -13.65 -19.54 -10.91
N ASP A 188 -12.33 -19.77 -10.88
CA ASP A 188 -11.63 -20.02 -9.63
C ASP A 188 -11.52 -18.70 -8.83
N VAL A 189 -12.50 -18.48 -7.96
CA VAL A 189 -12.60 -17.28 -7.11
C VAL A 189 -11.39 -17.13 -6.19
N LYS A 190 -10.83 -18.25 -5.70
CA LYS A 190 -9.64 -18.24 -4.85
C LYS A 190 -8.46 -17.67 -5.62
N LYS A 191 -8.20 -18.23 -6.81
CA LYS A 191 -7.16 -17.75 -7.70
C LYS A 191 -7.39 -16.29 -8.07
N TYR A 192 -8.62 -15.88 -8.38
CA TYR A 192 -8.95 -14.48 -8.66
C TYR A 192 -8.56 -13.55 -7.50
N LEU A 193 -9.03 -13.82 -6.28
CA LEU A 193 -8.78 -12.92 -5.14
C LEU A 193 -7.29 -12.89 -4.73
N ILE A 194 -6.60 -14.02 -4.79
CA ILE A 194 -5.16 -14.08 -4.46
C ILE A 194 -4.33 -13.37 -5.53
N SER A 195 -4.65 -13.55 -6.81
CA SER A 195 -4.03 -12.82 -7.92
C SER A 195 -4.31 -11.32 -7.83
N TRP A 196 -5.55 -10.94 -7.54
CA TRP A 196 -5.93 -9.55 -7.30
C TRP A 196 -5.13 -8.95 -6.14
N LEU A 197 -5.10 -9.63 -4.98
CA LEU A 197 -4.39 -9.12 -3.80
C LEU A 197 -2.89 -9.00 -4.05
N SER A 198 -2.29 -9.97 -4.75
CA SER A 198 -0.87 -9.94 -5.14
C SER A 198 -0.55 -8.81 -6.12
N MET A 199 -1.51 -8.39 -6.94
CA MET A 199 -1.32 -7.31 -7.91
C MET A 199 -1.53 -5.92 -7.29
N PHE A 200 -2.55 -5.74 -6.44
CA PHE A 200 -2.91 -4.43 -5.89
C PHE A 200 -2.32 -4.16 -4.49
N GLY A 201 -2.05 -5.20 -3.70
CA GLY A 201 -1.53 -5.06 -2.33
C GLY A 201 -0.17 -4.35 -2.26
N PRO A 202 0.86 -4.81 -3.01
CA PRO A 202 2.20 -4.21 -2.96
C PRO A 202 2.23 -2.71 -3.30
N VAL A 203 1.28 -2.23 -4.10
CA VAL A 203 1.14 -0.81 -4.47
C VAL A 203 0.94 0.09 -3.25
N VAL A 204 0.40 -0.45 -2.16
CA VAL A 204 0.13 0.29 -0.92
C VAL A 204 0.88 -0.30 0.28
N GLY A 205 1.97 -1.02 0.00
CA GLY A 205 2.83 -1.63 1.02
C GLY A 205 2.26 -2.89 1.66
N LEU A 206 1.14 -3.44 1.17
CA LEU A 206 0.61 -4.71 1.67
C LEU A 206 1.46 -5.86 1.12
N GLU A 207 2.14 -6.55 2.03
CA GLU A 207 2.89 -7.76 1.69
C GLU A 207 1.97 -8.97 1.61
N VAL A 208 2.01 -9.66 0.47
CA VAL A 208 1.27 -10.90 0.21
C VAL A 208 2.29 -12.03 0.04
N PRO A 209 2.44 -12.92 1.02
CA PRO A 209 3.35 -14.05 0.91
C PRO A 209 3.02 -14.94 -0.29
N ILE A 210 4.03 -15.33 -1.08
CA ILE A 210 3.85 -16.22 -2.24
C ILE A 210 3.21 -17.58 -1.86
N THR A 211 3.32 -17.97 -0.59
CA THR A 211 2.69 -19.18 -0.05
C THR A 211 1.17 -19.17 -0.17
N TYR A 212 0.52 -18.01 -0.32
CA TYR A 212 -0.91 -17.93 -0.63
C TYR A 212 -1.26 -18.64 -1.95
N TYR A 213 -0.37 -18.59 -2.95
CA TYR A 213 -0.61 -19.22 -4.25
C TYR A 213 -0.43 -20.75 -4.23
N ASN A 214 0.39 -21.25 -3.30
CA ASN A 214 0.76 -22.67 -3.21
C ASN A 214 -0.15 -23.48 -2.27
N LYS A 215 -1.06 -22.81 -1.56
CA LYS A 215 -2.10 -23.40 -0.71
C LYS A 215 -3.40 -23.41 -1.47
#